data_AF-A0AAE5KMY3-F1
#
_entry.id   AF-A0AAE5KMY3-F1
#
_cell.length_a   1.000
_cell.length_b   1.000
_cell.length_c   1.000
_cell.angle_alpha   90.00
_cell.angle_beta   90.00
_cell.angle_gamma   90.00
#
_symmetry.space_group_name_H-M   'P 1'
#
loop_
_entity.id
_entity.type
_entity.pdbx_description
1 polymer ?
#
loop_
_entity_poly.entity_id
_entity_poly.type
_entity_poly.pdbx_seq_one_letter_code
_entity_poly.pdbx_strand_id
1 'polypeptide(L)'
;MYAEHAVLSITSKLSMYPHYNIHPLFDTLPAARQKTYLKVAQSDHSLAQDLYLWNLETTSAVFQTISFVEVTMRNVFDKQLRTWNNIGVNGNSNWIVQPKPFLAHQVRNSRSNPQSWWENKAIANMKDEYGVPQRANPSHDDMVAALTFGTWASLIPVPLGFQRYNPRHRQHEYWTKILCSTDNNINGKDGFNTSARQAYLWVSKLRYARNRAAHLEPMLNSDDLREYHRIAIETLRALQPGSEEWVLAARKIPSAIQNKPSSYMHTLWAPNCSQYISYRARMAAATASGCGSTIRSASGSRASCEPTATAY
;
A
#
# COMPACT_ATOMS: atom_id res chain seq x y z
N MET A 1 30.24 17.72 20.82
CA MET A 1 29.96 16.26 20.89
C MET A 1 28.54 15.83 20.49
N TYR A 2 27.57 16.73 20.26
CA TYR A 2 26.21 16.32 19.82
C TYR A 2 25.95 16.42 18.31
N ALA A 3 26.86 17.02 17.53
CA ALA A 3 26.68 17.21 16.09
C ALA A 3 27.14 16.01 15.24
N GLU A 4 28.15 15.25 15.67
CA GLU A 4 28.71 14.15 14.89
C GLU A 4 27.82 12.90 14.85
N HIS A 5 27.04 12.65 15.91
CA HIS A 5 26.09 11.53 15.94
C HIS A 5 24.88 11.73 15.01
N ALA A 6 24.49 12.98 14.72
CA ALA A 6 23.40 13.28 13.79
C ALA A 6 23.82 13.06 12.33
N VAL A 7 25.06 13.39 11.99
CA VAL A 7 25.61 13.18 10.64
C VAL A 7 25.75 11.69 10.31
N LEU A 8 26.22 10.87 11.26
CA LEU A 8 26.37 9.43 11.09
C LEU A 8 25.03 8.68 10.90
N SER A 9 23.93 9.20 11.48
CA SER A 9 22.58 8.64 11.28
C SER A 9 21.96 8.99 9.93
N ILE A 10 22.38 10.10 9.31
CA ILE A 10 21.90 10.53 7.99
C ILE A 10 22.69 9.81 6.90
N THR A 11 24.01 9.64 7.08
CA THR A 11 24.87 8.90 6.14
C THR A 11 24.58 7.41 6.07
N SER A 12 24.05 6.78 7.14
CA SER A 12 23.74 5.33 7.11
C SER A 12 22.41 4.98 6.44
N LYS A 13 21.49 5.93 6.27
CA LYS A 13 20.14 5.68 5.70
C LYS A 13 19.95 6.14 4.26
N LEU A 14 20.80 7.03 3.73
CA LEU A 14 20.84 7.26 2.27
C LEU A 14 21.41 6.07 1.48
N SER A 15 21.83 5.01 2.16
CA SER A 15 22.33 3.77 1.55
C SER A 15 21.24 2.75 1.18
N MET A 16 19.94 3.07 1.23
CA MET A 16 18.93 2.06 0.82
C MET A 16 19.02 1.73 -0.68
N TYR A 17 19.58 2.65 -1.49
CA TYR A 17 19.96 2.39 -2.88
C TYR A 17 21.37 2.97 -3.12
N PRO A 18 22.45 2.19 -2.89
CA PRO A 18 23.81 2.69 -3.06
C PRO A 18 24.03 3.04 -4.54
N HIS A 19 24.06 4.32 -4.89
CA HIS A 19 24.45 4.96 -6.17
C HIS A 19 24.42 4.11 -7.47
N TYR A 20 23.54 3.13 -7.59
CA TYR A 20 23.29 2.44 -8.83
C TYR A 20 22.73 3.49 -9.78
N ASN A 21 22.99 3.34 -11.07
CA ASN A 21 22.26 4.09 -12.09
C ASN A 21 20.77 3.74 -11.92
N ILE A 22 20.05 4.47 -11.07
CA ILE A 22 18.60 4.36 -10.81
C ILE A 22 17.81 5.16 -11.87
N HIS A 23 18.53 5.91 -12.71
CA HIS A 23 18.04 6.57 -13.93
C HIS A 23 17.11 5.69 -14.81
N PRO A 24 17.44 4.40 -15.08
CA PRO A 24 16.60 3.56 -15.93
C PRO A 24 15.19 3.36 -15.38
N LEU A 25 15.01 3.27 -14.05
CA LEU A 25 13.69 2.97 -13.48
C LEU A 25 12.72 4.14 -13.66
N PHE A 26 13.15 5.37 -13.33
CA PHE A 26 12.29 6.55 -13.52
C PHE A 26 11.97 6.77 -15.01
N ASP A 27 12.96 6.52 -15.88
CA ASP A 27 12.80 6.61 -17.33
C ASP A 27 11.87 5.53 -17.91
N THR A 28 11.67 4.39 -17.22
CA THR A 28 10.67 3.36 -17.62
C THR A 28 9.22 3.75 -17.31
N LEU A 29 9.00 4.76 -16.46
CA LEU A 29 7.65 5.18 -16.09
C LEU A 29 6.94 5.87 -17.28
N PRO A 30 5.62 5.67 -17.46
CA PRO A 30 4.88 6.44 -18.44
C PRO A 30 5.00 7.95 -18.19
N ALA A 31 5.08 8.76 -19.24
CA ALA A 31 5.27 10.21 -19.15
C ALA A 31 4.25 10.90 -18.22
N ALA A 32 3.00 10.43 -18.20
CA ALA A 32 1.96 10.93 -17.30
C ALA A 32 2.32 10.75 -15.81
N ARG A 33 2.98 9.64 -15.43
CA ARG A 33 3.44 9.37 -14.07
C ARG A 33 4.68 10.21 -13.73
N GLN A 34 5.64 10.31 -14.65
CA GLN A 34 6.81 11.18 -14.47
C GLN A 34 6.41 12.64 -14.23
N LYS A 35 5.43 13.15 -14.99
CA LYS A 35 4.91 14.52 -14.89
C LYS A 35 4.45 14.88 -13.48
N THR A 36 3.89 13.94 -12.72
CA THR A 36 3.48 14.20 -11.33
C THR A 36 4.68 14.54 -10.45
N TYR A 37 5.78 13.79 -10.55
CA TYR A 37 6.99 14.00 -9.76
C TYR A 37 7.77 15.22 -10.23
N LEU A 38 7.93 15.39 -11.55
CA LEU A 38 8.59 16.57 -12.15
C LEU A 38 7.88 17.88 -11.78
N LYS A 39 6.54 17.87 -11.70
CA LYS A 39 5.78 19.05 -11.24
C LYS A 39 6.15 19.45 -9.81
N VAL A 40 6.27 18.48 -8.91
CA VAL A 40 6.65 18.73 -7.51
C VAL A 40 8.13 19.13 -7.40
N ALA A 41 8.98 18.53 -8.24
CA ALA A 41 10.41 18.78 -8.31
C ALA A 41 10.80 20.04 -9.12
N GLN A 42 9.83 20.79 -9.66
CA GLN A 42 10.10 21.96 -10.52
C GLN A 42 11.03 21.62 -11.71
N SER A 43 10.80 20.48 -12.34
CA SER A 43 11.59 19.93 -13.46
C SER A 43 13.02 19.49 -13.11
N ASP A 44 13.39 19.45 -11.83
CA ASP A 44 14.59 18.75 -11.38
C ASP A 44 14.38 17.23 -11.49
N HIS A 45 15.07 16.61 -12.44
CA HIS A 45 14.96 15.17 -12.70
C HIS A 45 15.50 14.31 -11.56
N SER A 46 16.58 14.74 -10.90
CA SER A 46 17.18 14.00 -9.78
C SER A 46 16.22 14.00 -8.59
N LEU A 47 15.66 15.17 -8.26
CA LEU A 47 14.67 15.28 -7.19
C LEU A 47 13.37 14.55 -7.55
N ALA A 48 12.92 14.57 -8.80
CA ALA A 48 11.74 13.84 -9.25
C ALA A 48 11.89 12.32 -9.06
N GLN A 49 13.08 11.79 -9.36
CA GLN A 49 13.43 10.39 -9.14
C GLN A 49 13.43 10.05 -7.65
N ASP A 50 14.04 10.87 -6.81
CA ASP A 50 14.05 10.64 -5.37
C ASP A 50 12.65 10.70 -4.76
N LEU A 51 11.79 11.60 -5.25
CA LEU A 51 10.38 11.66 -4.86
C LEU A 51 9.61 10.40 -5.30
N TYR A 52 9.99 9.76 -6.40
CA TYR A 52 9.43 8.48 -6.81
C TYR A 52 9.89 7.34 -5.88
N LEU A 53 11.16 7.28 -5.52
CA LEU A 53 11.65 6.29 -4.55
C LEU A 53 11.01 6.50 -3.16
N TRP A 54 10.88 7.75 -2.75
CA TRP A 54 10.16 8.14 -1.54
C TRP A 54 8.67 7.76 -1.60
N ASN A 55 8.05 7.78 -2.79
CA ASN A 55 6.70 7.25 -2.96
C ASN A 55 6.60 5.74 -2.65
N LEU A 56 7.63 4.96 -2.99
CA LEU A 56 7.68 3.53 -2.64
C LEU A 56 7.85 3.33 -1.13
N GLU A 57 8.71 4.13 -0.50
CA GLU A 57 8.88 4.13 0.96
C GLU A 57 7.58 4.49 1.69
N THR A 58 6.92 5.57 1.28
CA THR A 58 5.64 6.00 1.88
C THR A 58 4.53 4.99 1.64
N THR A 59 4.46 4.39 0.44
CA THR A 59 3.55 3.28 0.12
C THR A 59 3.74 2.13 1.10
N SER A 60 4.98 1.68 1.31
CA SER A 60 5.29 0.59 2.24
C SER A 60 4.93 0.96 3.69
N ALA A 61 5.22 2.19 4.11
CA ALA A 61 4.89 2.67 5.45
C ALA A 61 3.38 2.73 5.70
N VAL A 62 2.61 3.18 4.70
CA VAL A 62 1.14 3.20 4.74
C VAL A 62 0.59 1.78 4.80
N PHE A 63 1.08 0.87 3.95
CA PHE A 63 0.66 -0.53 3.99
C PHE A 63 0.88 -1.16 5.35
N GLN A 64 2.10 -1.06 5.90
CA GLN A 64 2.41 -1.63 7.21
C GLN A 64 1.53 -1.05 8.31
N THR A 65 1.31 0.28 8.30
CA THR A 65 0.46 0.94 9.30
C THR A 65 -0.99 0.44 9.23
N ILE A 66 -1.54 0.29 8.02
CA ILE A 66 -2.93 -0.16 7.83
C ILE A 66 -3.06 -1.66 8.11
N SER A 67 -2.01 -2.47 7.90
CA SER A 67 -2.02 -3.89 8.25
C SER A 67 -2.28 -4.12 9.74
N PHE A 68 -1.75 -3.27 10.63
CA PHE A 68 -2.10 -3.35 12.06
C PHE A 68 -3.60 -3.14 12.29
N VAL A 69 -4.19 -2.14 11.64
CA VAL A 69 -5.63 -1.87 11.72
C VAL A 69 -6.43 -3.05 11.17
N GLU A 70 -6.03 -3.61 10.02
CA GLU A 70 -6.70 -4.74 9.37
C GLU A 70 -6.76 -5.97 10.29
N VAL A 71 -5.63 -6.34 10.88
CA VAL A 71 -5.52 -7.50 11.78
C VAL A 71 -6.33 -7.28 13.07
N THR A 72 -6.20 -6.11 13.70
CA THR A 72 -6.95 -5.80 14.93
C THR A 72 -8.45 -5.76 14.65
N MET A 73 -8.88 -5.08 13.60
CA MET A 73 -10.30 -4.99 13.22
C MET A 73 -10.87 -6.38 12.93
N ARG A 74 -10.14 -7.22 12.17
CA ARG A 74 -10.52 -8.60 11.90
C ARG A 74 -10.73 -9.38 13.19
N ASN A 75 -9.76 -9.37 14.10
CA ASN A 75 -9.83 -10.16 15.32
C ASN A 75 -10.95 -9.68 16.25
N VAL A 76 -11.13 -8.37 16.37
CA VAL A 76 -12.23 -7.78 17.17
C VAL A 76 -13.57 -8.16 16.56
N PHE A 77 -13.77 -7.94 15.27
CA PHE A 77 -15.05 -8.23 14.61
C PHE A 77 -15.36 -9.72 14.62
N ASP A 78 -14.36 -10.58 14.37
CA ASP A 78 -14.51 -12.03 14.47
C ASP A 78 -14.99 -12.44 15.86
N LYS A 79 -14.31 -11.99 16.94
CA LYS A 79 -14.74 -12.26 18.32
C LYS A 79 -16.20 -11.87 18.55
N GLN A 80 -16.59 -10.67 18.12
CA GLN A 80 -17.97 -10.18 18.29
C GLN A 80 -19.00 -11.03 17.51
N LEU A 81 -18.67 -11.40 16.28
CA LEU A 81 -19.53 -12.22 15.42
C LEU A 81 -19.68 -13.65 15.97
N ARG A 82 -18.60 -14.25 16.47
CA ARG A 82 -18.63 -15.57 17.11
C ARG A 82 -19.53 -15.58 18.33
N THR A 83 -19.33 -14.66 19.26
CA THR A 83 -20.11 -14.59 20.49
C THR A 83 -21.58 -14.43 20.17
N TRP A 84 -21.93 -13.50 19.29
CA TRP A 84 -23.32 -13.27 18.89
C TRP A 84 -23.94 -14.50 18.18
N ASN A 85 -23.19 -15.14 17.26
CA ASN A 85 -23.70 -16.29 16.51
C ASN A 85 -23.88 -17.54 17.39
N ASN A 86 -23.11 -17.67 18.48
CA ASN A 86 -23.16 -18.83 19.37
C ASN A 86 -24.31 -18.80 20.41
N ILE A 87 -25.07 -17.69 20.51
CA ILE A 87 -26.13 -17.55 21.51
C ILE A 87 -27.44 -18.23 21.09
N GLY A 88 -28.06 -19.02 21.96
CA GLY A 88 -29.36 -19.65 21.66
C GLY A 88 -29.24 -20.78 20.63
N VAL A 89 -30.30 -21.00 19.85
CA VAL A 89 -30.39 -22.15 18.92
C VAL A 89 -30.00 -21.78 17.48
N ASN A 90 -29.59 -22.78 16.69
CA ASN A 90 -29.33 -22.69 15.24
C ASN A 90 -28.13 -21.82 14.81
N GLY A 91 -27.16 -21.59 15.69
CA GLY A 91 -25.86 -21.01 15.35
C GLY A 91 -24.75 -21.57 16.24
N ASN A 92 -23.49 -21.40 15.83
CA ASN A 92 -22.32 -21.76 16.61
C ASN A 92 -21.21 -20.72 16.42
N SER A 93 -20.05 -20.91 17.04
CA SER A 93 -18.91 -20.00 16.86
C SER A 93 -18.38 -19.97 15.41
N ASN A 94 -18.70 -20.94 14.55
CA ASN A 94 -18.32 -20.93 13.14
C ASN A 94 -19.32 -20.12 12.30
N TRP A 95 -19.37 -18.81 12.53
CA TRP A 95 -20.31 -17.90 11.85
C TRP A 95 -20.11 -17.76 10.34
N ILE A 96 -18.95 -18.16 9.80
CA ILE A 96 -18.67 -18.13 8.36
C ILE A 96 -19.43 -19.24 7.62
N VAL A 97 -19.39 -20.46 8.16
CA VAL A 97 -20.00 -21.66 7.55
C VAL A 97 -21.45 -21.85 8.02
N GLN A 98 -21.73 -21.52 9.29
CA GLN A 98 -23.06 -21.63 9.87
C GLN A 98 -23.54 -20.27 10.43
N PRO A 99 -23.68 -19.23 9.58
CA PRO A 99 -24.26 -17.97 10.00
C PRO A 99 -25.75 -18.16 10.31
N LYS A 100 -26.22 -17.59 11.43
CA LYS A 100 -27.65 -17.37 11.63
C LYS A 100 -28.23 -16.53 10.48
N PRO A 101 -29.55 -16.58 10.22
CA PRO A 101 -30.17 -15.83 9.13
C PRO A 101 -29.84 -14.34 9.13
N PHE A 102 -29.80 -13.71 10.31
CA PHE A 102 -29.37 -12.31 10.45
C PHE A 102 -27.99 -12.10 9.80
N LEU A 103 -26.96 -12.83 10.28
CA LEU A 103 -25.66 -13.27 9.67
C LEU A 103 -25.57 -13.26 8.15
N ALA A 104 -26.35 -14.17 7.59
CA ALA A 104 -26.30 -14.58 6.20
C ALA A 104 -26.73 -13.45 5.24
N HIS A 105 -27.64 -12.58 5.69
CA HIS A 105 -28.27 -11.58 4.84
C HIS A 105 -27.52 -10.25 4.74
N GLN A 106 -26.29 -10.16 5.26
CA GLN A 106 -25.62 -8.87 5.41
C GLN A 106 -25.14 -8.25 4.10
N VAL A 107 -24.53 -9.05 3.23
CA VAL A 107 -23.80 -8.52 2.06
C VAL A 107 -24.58 -8.63 0.75
N ARG A 108 -25.68 -9.41 0.71
CA ARG A 108 -26.53 -9.49 -0.49
C ARG A 108 -27.97 -9.90 -0.14
N ASN A 109 -28.94 -9.26 -0.79
CA ASN A 109 -30.33 -9.72 -0.81
C ASN A 109 -30.47 -10.87 -1.84
N SER A 110 -29.69 -11.94 -1.71
CA SER A 110 -29.86 -13.12 -2.56
C SER A 110 -30.92 -14.03 -1.95
N ARG A 111 -31.99 -14.30 -2.69
CA ARG A 111 -33.02 -15.30 -2.31
C ARG A 111 -32.55 -16.74 -2.56
N SER A 112 -31.48 -16.92 -3.34
CA SER A 112 -30.83 -18.20 -3.58
C SER A 112 -29.61 -18.33 -2.67
N ASN A 113 -29.76 -19.16 -1.65
CA ASN A 113 -28.74 -19.66 -0.72
C ASN A 113 -27.95 -18.60 0.10
N PRO A 114 -28.57 -18.03 1.15
CA PRO A 114 -27.93 -17.05 2.05
C PRO A 114 -26.73 -17.61 2.83
N GLN A 115 -26.68 -18.93 3.04
CA GLN A 115 -25.77 -19.58 3.99
C GLN A 115 -24.29 -19.49 3.62
N SER A 116 -23.94 -19.26 2.36
CA SER A 116 -22.56 -19.42 1.89
C SER A 116 -21.88 -18.14 1.41
N TRP A 117 -22.41 -16.93 1.59
CA TRP A 117 -21.70 -15.74 1.05
C TRP A 117 -20.32 -15.55 1.69
N TRP A 118 -20.24 -15.61 3.03
CA TRP A 118 -18.99 -15.44 3.78
C TRP A 118 -17.99 -16.53 3.42
N GLU A 119 -18.43 -17.78 3.46
CA GLU A 119 -17.65 -18.95 3.07
C GLU A 119 -17.18 -18.84 1.61
N ASN A 120 -18.08 -18.65 0.65
CA ASN A 120 -17.73 -18.50 -0.77
C ASN A 120 -16.72 -17.37 -0.99
N LYS A 121 -16.87 -16.25 -0.27
CA LYS A 121 -15.94 -15.11 -0.41
C LYS A 121 -14.56 -15.44 0.14
N ALA A 122 -14.49 -16.11 1.29
CA ALA A 122 -13.25 -16.57 1.88
C ALA A 122 -12.57 -17.63 0.99
N ILE A 123 -13.30 -18.68 0.60
CA ILE A 123 -12.81 -19.74 -0.29
C ILE A 123 -12.31 -19.17 -1.61
N ALA A 124 -13.02 -18.21 -2.21
CA ALA A 124 -12.57 -17.55 -3.44
C ALA A 124 -11.22 -16.83 -3.28
N ASN A 125 -10.96 -16.24 -2.11
CA ASN A 125 -9.69 -15.57 -1.81
C ASN A 125 -8.55 -16.55 -1.43
N MET A 126 -8.87 -17.83 -1.19
CA MET A 126 -7.91 -18.88 -0.83
C MET A 126 -7.54 -19.78 -2.03
N LYS A 127 -7.88 -19.37 -3.24
CA LYS A 127 -7.51 -20.06 -4.48
C LYS A 127 -6.22 -19.47 -5.04
N ASP A 128 -5.41 -20.31 -5.67
CA ASP A 128 -4.25 -19.88 -6.46
C ASP A 128 -4.68 -19.37 -7.86
N GLU A 129 -3.70 -19.05 -8.71
CA GLU A 129 -3.93 -18.57 -10.08
C GLU A 129 -4.67 -19.57 -10.99
N TYR A 130 -4.68 -20.86 -10.62
CA TYR A 130 -5.37 -21.93 -11.36
C TYR A 130 -6.76 -22.24 -10.78
N GLY A 131 -7.17 -21.54 -9.72
CA GLY A 131 -8.43 -21.79 -9.03
C GLY A 131 -8.38 -22.97 -8.06
N VAL A 132 -7.20 -23.52 -7.78
CA VAL A 132 -6.99 -24.63 -6.86
C VAL A 132 -7.01 -24.10 -5.43
N PRO A 133 -7.78 -24.70 -4.50
CA PRO A 133 -7.76 -24.30 -3.11
C PRO A 133 -6.36 -24.53 -2.50
N GLN A 134 -5.78 -23.50 -1.89
CA GLN A 134 -4.50 -23.61 -1.18
C GLN A 134 -4.57 -24.57 0.03
N ARG A 135 -5.79 -24.84 0.53
CA ARG A 135 -6.06 -25.81 1.59
C ARG A 135 -7.33 -26.59 1.25
N ALA A 136 -7.29 -27.91 1.40
CA ALA A 136 -8.42 -28.78 1.11
C ALA A 136 -9.59 -28.56 2.08
N ASN A 137 -9.30 -28.45 3.38
CA ASN A 137 -10.29 -28.24 4.45
C ASN A 137 -9.88 -27.02 5.29
N PRO A 138 -10.22 -25.80 4.86
CA PRO A 138 -9.87 -24.58 5.59
C PRO A 138 -10.62 -24.50 6.92
N SER A 139 -9.92 -24.12 7.98
CA SER A 139 -10.54 -23.83 9.27
C SER A 139 -11.32 -22.52 9.21
N HIS A 140 -12.10 -22.25 10.26
CA HIS A 140 -12.74 -20.94 10.42
C HIS A 140 -11.72 -19.80 10.39
N ASP A 141 -10.59 -19.97 11.09
CA ASP A 141 -9.57 -18.92 11.22
C ASP A 141 -8.88 -18.65 9.88
N ASP A 142 -8.71 -19.69 9.06
CA ASP A 142 -8.21 -19.55 7.70
C ASP A 142 -9.16 -18.72 6.83
N MET A 143 -10.46 -18.98 6.95
CA MET A 143 -11.48 -18.24 6.22
C MET A 143 -11.58 -16.79 6.70
N VAL A 144 -11.51 -16.53 8.01
CA VAL A 144 -11.43 -15.19 8.59
C VAL A 144 -10.20 -14.45 8.07
N ALA A 145 -9.05 -15.12 8.04
CA ALA A 145 -7.80 -14.54 7.55
C ALA A 145 -7.84 -14.22 6.05
N ALA A 146 -8.60 -14.98 5.27
CA ALA A 146 -8.77 -14.77 3.83
C ALA A 146 -9.69 -13.59 3.47
N LEU A 147 -10.49 -13.06 4.41
CA LEU A 147 -11.32 -11.89 4.16
C LEU A 147 -10.50 -10.60 4.13
N THR A 148 -10.72 -9.78 3.10
CA THR A 148 -9.99 -8.52 2.90
C THR A 148 -10.44 -7.40 3.82
N PHE A 149 -9.59 -6.37 4.03
CA PHE A 149 -9.98 -5.09 4.64
C PHE A 149 -11.33 -4.55 4.13
N GLY A 150 -11.56 -4.62 2.81
CA GLY A 150 -12.80 -4.12 2.20
C GLY A 150 -14.04 -4.91 2.64
N THR A 151 -13.89 -6.20 2.90
CA THR A 151 -14.96 -7.05 3.45
C THR A 151 -15.31 -6.61 4.87
N TRP A 152 -14.33 -6.46 5.75
CA TRP A 152 -14.54 -6.00 7.13
C TRP A 152 -15.12 -4.59 7.18
N ALA A 153 -14.61 -3.68 6.34
CA ALA A 153 -15.14 -2.32 6.21
C ALA A 153 -16.61 -2.28 5.76
N SER A 154 -17.08 -3.28 5.02
CA SER A 154 -18.48 -3.35 4.56
C SER A 154 -19.49 -3.66 5.66
N LEU A 155 -19.02 -4.11 6.83
CA LEU A 155 -19.86 -4.31 8.02
C LEU A 155 -20.17 -3.00 8.75
N ILE A 156 -19.42 -1.92 8.48
CA ILE A 156 -19.61 -0.62 9.11
C ILE A 156 -20.69 0.15 8.33
N PRO A 157 -21.73 0.67 9.01
CA PRO A 157 -22.83 1.36 8.36
C PRO A 157 -22.39 2.66 7.69
N VAL A 158 -22.92 2.91 6.49
CA VAL A 158 -22.73 4.16 5.78
C VAL A 158 -23.60 5.26 6.43
N PRO A 159 -23.05 6.42 6.81
CA PRO A 159 -23.82 7.49 7.45
C PRO A 159 -24.89 8.07 6.52
N LEU A 160 -26.00 8.53 7.11
CA LEU A 160 -27.02 9.31 6.41
C LEU A 160 -26.39 10.53 5.73
N GLY A 161 -26.85 10.85 4.51
CA GLY A 161 -26.40 12.01 3.73
C GLY A 161 -25.23 11.75 2.78
N PHE A 162 -24.55 10.60 2.86
CA PHE A 162 -23.69 10.13 1.77
C PHE A 162 -24.62 9.54 0.69
N GLN A 163 -24.60 10.07 -0.55
CA GLN A 163 -25.55 9.85 -1.68
C GLN A 163 -25.88 8.38 -2.07
N ARG A 164 -25.36 7.38 -1.34
CA ARG A 164 -25.68 5.95 -1.43
C ARG A 164 -26.57 5.45 -0.28
N TYR A 165 -27.45 6.30 0.27
CA TYR A 165 -28.42 5.85 1.26
C TYR A 165 -29.31 4.76 0.64
N ASN A 166 -29.15 3.52 1.13
CA ASN A 166 -29.93 2.37 0.71
C ASN A 166 -30.84 1.97 1.88
N PRO A 167 -32.16 1.83 1.69
CA PRO A 167 -33.16 1.53 2.73
C PRO A 167 -32.98 0.18 3.47
N ARG A 168 -31.84 -0.50 3.33
CA ARG A 168 -31.49 -1.70 4.10
C ARG A 168 -30.72 -1.33 5.37
N HIS A 169 -31.46 -0.83 6.37
CA HIS A 169 -31.05 -0.56 7.77
C HIS A 169 -30.29 -1.70 8.50
N ARG A 170 -30.05 -2.85 7.85
CA ARG A 170 -29.37 -4.01 8.43
C ARG A 170 -27.94 -3.74 8.88
N GLN A 171 -27.18 -2.86 8.20
CA GLN A 171 -25.83 -2.51 8.66
C GLN A 171 -25.86 -1.74 9.99
N HIS A 172 -26.85 -0.89 10.20
CA HIS A 172 -27.05 -0.22 11.49
C HIS A 172 -27.46 -1.21 12.57
N GLU A 173 -28.33 -2.16 12.27
CA GLU A 173 -28.66 -3.22 13.24
C GLU A 173 -27.46 -4.11 13.57
N TYR A 174 -26.57 -4.37 12.61
CA TYR A 174 -25.33 -5.10 12.86
C TYR A 174 -24.38 -4.33 13.75
N TRP A 175 -24.23 -3.04 13.45
CA TRP A 175 -23.45 -2.14 14.27
C TRP A 175 -23.95 -2.18 15.72
N THR A 176 -25.23 -1.89 15.95
CA THR A 176 -25.77 -1.78 17.31
C THR A 176 -25.84 -3.12 18.04
N LYS A 177 -26.20 -4.22 17.36
CA LYS A 177 -26.37 -5.53 18.01
C LYS A 177 -25.06 -6.32 18.21
N ILE A 178 -24.00 -5.98 17.47
CA ILE A 178 -22.81 -6.85 17.37
C ILE A 178 -21.50 -6.08 17.52
N LEU A 179 -21.30 -5.00 16.75
CA LEU A 179 -19.96 -4.41 16.60
C LEU A 179 -19.69 -3.23 17.53
N CYS A 180 -20.71 -2.47 17.90
CA CYS A 180 -20.60 -1.25 18.70
C CYS A 180 -20.45 -1.59 20.18
N SER A 181 -19.34 -1.25 20.81
CA SER A 181 -19.14 -1.60 22.23
C SER A 181 -20.03 -0.79 23.19
N THR A 182 -20.55 0.37 22.76
CA THR A 182 -21.41 1.23 23.60
C THR A 182 -22.86 0.80 23.59
N ASP A 183 -23.32 0.21 22.47
CA ASP A 183 -24.73 -0.10 22.23
C ASP A 183 -25.00 -1.62 22.29
N ASN A 184 -23.94 -2.44 22.27
CA ASN A 184 -24.06 -3.89 22.29
C ASN A 184 -24.23 -4.42 23.72
N ASN A 185 -25.44 -4.86 24.04
CA ASN A 185 -25.77 -5.48 25.33
C ASN A 185 -25.38 -6.98 25.42
N ILE A 186 -24.90 -7.58 24.32
CA ILE A 186 -24.72 -9.03 24.19
C ILE A 186 -23.27 -9.47 24.43
N ASN A 187 -22.28 -8.65 24.05
CA ASN A 187 -20.86 -9.06 24.07
C ASN A 187 -20.01 -8.40 25.16
N GLY A 188 -20.65 -7.83 26.20
CA GLY A 188 -19.94 -6.93 27.12
C GLY A 188 -19.48 -5.65 26.40
N LYS A 189 -18.82 -4.72 27.08
CA LYS A 189 -18.32 -3.47 26.49
C LYS A 189 -17.14 -3.66 25.52
N ASP A 190 -17.06 -4.82 24.85
CA ASP A 190 -16.08 -5.16 23.84
C ASP A 190 -16.61 -4.80 22.44
N GLY A 191 -15.71 -4.51 21.50
CA GLY A 191 -16.07 -4.13 20.13
C GLY A 191 -15.45 -2.80 19.74
N PHE A 192 -16.06 -2.13 18.77
CA PHE A 192 -15.59 -0.85 18.26
C PHE A 192 -16.18 0.29 19.09
N ASN A 193 -15.34 0.90 19.93
CA ASN A 193 -15.71 1.97 20.86
C ASN A 193 -15.68 3.35 20.20
N THR A 194 -16.63 3.58 19.30
CA THR A 194 -16.85 4.90 18.68
C THR A 194 -18.24 4.95 18.06
N SER A 195 -18.67 6.11 17.54
CA SER A 195 -19.92 6.18 16.78
C SER A 195 -19.79 5.50 15.42
N ALA A 196 -20.88 4.90 14.92
CA ALA A 196 -21.00 4.37 13.56
C ALA A 196 -20.45 5.33 12.49
N ARG A 197 -20.78 6.62 12.60
CA ARG A 197 -20.31 7.66 11.68
C ARG A 197 -18.80 7.81 11.71
N GLN A 198 -18.22 7.85 12.90
CA GLN A 198 -16.79 8.05 13.05
C GLN A 198 -16.00 6.81 12.59
N ALA A 199 -16.48 5.61 12.94
CA ALA A 199 -15.94 4.35 12.45
C ALA A 199 -15.92 4.32 10.91
N TYR A 200 -17.02 4.70 10.27
CA TYR A 200 -17.10 4.76 8.81
C TYR A 200 -16.08 5.73 8.22
N LEU A 201 -15.97 6.94 8.76
CA LEU A 201 -15.04 7.96 8.26
C LEU A 201 -13.59 7.48 8.36
N TRP A 202 -13.20 6.94 9.52
CA TRP A 202 -11.86 6.41 9.74
C TRP A 202 -11.53 5.24 8.82
N VAL A 203 -12.37 4.19 8.83
CA VAL A 203 -12.12 2.98 8.04
C VAL A 203 -12.20 3.28 6.53
N SER A 204 -13.07 4.18 6.08
CA SER A 204 -13.13 4.60 4.68
C SER A 204 -11.86 5.35 4.26
N LYS A 205 -11.33 6.24 5.11
CA LYS A 205 -10.09 6.98 4.83
C LYS A 205 -8.88 6.04 4.80
N LEU A 206 -8.81 5.08 5.71
CA LEU A 206 -7.76 4.06 5.70
C LEU A 206 -7.88 3.12 4.49
N ARG A 207 -9.10 2.69 4.13
CA ARG A 207 -9.33 1.92 2.90
C ARG A 207 -8.86 2.67 1.66
N TYR A 208 -9.17 3.98 1.59
CA TYR A 208 -8.71 4.84 0.52
C TYR A 208 -7.18 4.86 0.47
N ALA A 209 -6.50 5.15 1.58
CA ALA A 209 -5.04 5.13 1.67
C ALA A 209 -4.42 3.79 1.24
N ARG A 210 -4.98 2.66 1.70
CA ARG A 210 -4.55 1.30 1.32
C ARG A 210 -4.67 1.07 -0.18
N ASN A 211 -5.79 1.47 -0.78
CA ASN A 211 -6.02 1.28 -2.21
C ASN A 211 -5.05 2.12 -3.04
N ARG A 212 -4.78 3.36 -2.63
CA ARG A 212 -3.77 4.20 -3.27
C ARG A 212 -2.38 3.56 -3.23
N ALA A 213 -2.00 3.05 -2.05
CA ALA A 213 -0.75 2.34 -1.85
C ALA A 213 -0.67 1.08 -2.76
N ALA A 214 -1.75 0.29 -2.82
CA ALA A 214 -1.84 -0.92 -3.67
C ALA A 214 -1.68 -0.62 -5.16
N HIS A 215 -2.12 0.54 -5.61
CA HIS A 215 -2.02 0.99 -7.00
C HIS A 215 -0.77 1.83 -7.28
N LEU A 216 0.15 1.94 -6.31
CA LEU A 216 1.34 2.78 -6.39
C LEU A 216 0.99 4.21 -6.85
N GLU A 217 -0.13 4.74 -6.35
CA GLU A 217 -0.50 6.13 -6.61
C GLU A 217 0.47 7.08 -5.89
N PRO A 218 0.73 8.29 -6.43
CA PRO A 218 1.61 9.26 -5.78
C PRO A 218 1.08 9.73 -4.41
N MET A 219 1.75 9.35 -3.32
CA MET A 219 1.47 9.70 -1.92
C MET A 219 2.38 10.83 -1.43
N LEU A 220 2.50 11.89 -2.24
CA LEU A 220 3.51 12.94 -2.01
C LEU A 220 3.15 13.96 -0.93
N ASN A 221 1.89 13.99 -0.50
CA ASN A 221 1.38 14.95 0.48
C ASN A 221 1.62 14.45 1.90
N SER A 222 2.50 15.14 2.64
CA SER A 222 2.83 14.78 4.02
C SER A 222 1.66 14.97 4.99
N ASP A 223 0.70 15.85 4.69
CA ASP A 223 -0.46 16.07 5.56
C ASP A 223 -1.46 14.92 5.45
N ASP A 224 -1.68 14.39 4.24
CA ASP A 224 -2.45 13.15 4.06
C ASP A 224 -1.81 11.99 4.83
N LEU A 225 -0.47 11.86 4.77
CA LEU A 225 0.25 10.83 5.51
C LEU A 225 0.09 10.98 7.03
N ARG A 226 0.22 12.20 7.58
CA ARG A 226 -0.04 12.48 9.00
C ARG A 226 -1.47 12.14 9.39
N GLU A 227 -2.43 12.45 8.53
CA GLU A 227 -3.83 12.13 8.74
C GLU A 227 -4.06 10.62 8.78
N TYR A 228 -3.49 9.85 7.85
CA TYR A 228 -3.56 8.39 7.85
C TYR A 228 -2.96 7.79 9.13
N HIS A 229 -1.81 8.29 9.56
CA HIS A 229 -1.16 7.84 10.78
C HIS A 229 -2.02 8.11 12.03
N ARG A 230 -2.54 9.33 12.16
CA ARG A 230 -3.44 9.70 13.26
C ARG A 230 -4.70 8.86 13.27
N ILE A 231 -5.36 8.70 12.11
CA ILE A 231 -6.59 7.90 12.01
C ILE A 231 -6.32 6.44 12.34
N ALA A 232 -5.18 5.87 11.94
CA ALA A 232 -4.81 4.51 12.31
C ALA A 232 -4.69 4.33 13.84
N ILE A 233 -4.05 5.28 14.52
CA ILE A 233 -3.93 5.30 15.99
C ILE A 233 -5.32 5.37 16.65
N GLU A 234 -6.16 6.32 16.25
CA GLU A 234 -7.51 6.46 16.82
C GLU A 234 -8.39 5.23 16.55
N THR A 235 -8.26 4.63 15.36
CA THR A 235 -8.99 3.41 15.00
C THR A 235 -8.55 2.24 15.87
N LEU A 236 -7.25 2.04 16.06
CA LEU A 236 -6.70 0.96 16.90
C LEU A 236 -7.14 1.11 18.36
N ARG A 237 -7.00 2.32 18.92
CA ARG A 237 -7.42 2.61 20.30
C ARG A 237 -8.91 2.31 20.52
N ALA A 238 -9.75 2.68 19.54
CA ALA A 238 -11.19 2.44 19.60
C ALA A 238 -11.57 0.97 19.37
N LEU A 239 -10.79 0.19 18.61
CA LEU A 239 -11.02 -1.24 18.41
C LEU A 239 -10.54 -2.07 19.61
N GLN A 240 -9.35 -1.76 20.13
CA GLN A 240 -8.70 -2.47 21.21
C GLN A 240 -7.72 -1.51 21.89
N PRO A 241 -8.08 -0.94 23.06
CA PRO A 241 -7.19 -0.04 23.79
C PRO A 241 -5.81 -0.66 24.04
N GLY A 242 -4.74 0.12 23.79
CA GLY A 242 -3.35 -0.31 23.90
C GLY A 242 -2.77 -0.88 22.61
N SER A 243 -3.58 -1.25 21.62
CA SER A 243 -3.07 -1.76 20.34
C SER A 243 -2.46 -0.67 19.44
N GLU A 244 -2.75 0.61 19.70
CA GLU A 244 -2.16 1.74 18.98
C GLU A 244 -0.63 1.84 19.17
N GLU A 245 -0.11 1.26 20.26
CA GLU A 245 1.32 1.26 20.58
C GLU A 245 2.16 0.61 19.48
N TRP A 246 1.61 -0.35 18.73
CA TRP A 246 2.33 -0.94 17.59
C TRP A 246 2.61 0.08 16.49
N VAL A 247 1.67 0.98 16.21
CA VAL A 247 1.84 2.04 15.20
C VAL A 247 2.74 3.15 15.75
N LEU A 248 2.59 3.50 17.02
CA LEU A 248 3.43 4.50 17.70
C LEU A 248 4.88 4.05 17.79
N ALA A 249 5.14 2.78 18.13
CA ALA A 249 6.49 2.22 18.23
C ALA A 249 7.14 2.02 16.86
N ALA A 250 6.38 1.56 15.85
CA ALA A 250 6.92 1.32 14.51
C ALA A 250 7.36 2.61 13.80
N ARG A 251 6.70 3.75 14.09
CA ARG A 251 7.00 5.10 13.56
C ARG A 251 7.19 5.18 12.03
N LYS A 252 6.60 4.27 11.27
CA LYS A 252 6.89 4.11 9.83
C LYS A 252 6.51 5.31 8.99
N ILE A 253 5.26 5.79 9.12
CA ILE A 253 4.82 6.99 8.42
C ILE A 253 5.59 8.24 8.89
N PRO A 254 5.75 8.50 10.22
CA PRO A 254 6.59 9.60 10.69
C PRO A 254 8.02 9.57 10.13
N SER A 255 8.68 8.41 10.12
CA SER A 255 10.02 8.26 9.56
C SER A 255 10.04 8.52 8.05
N ALA A 256 9.09 7.98 7.29
CA ALA A 256 9.00 8.26 5.86
C ALA A 256 8.79 9.76 5.60
N ILE A 257 7.97 10.46 6.39
CA ILE A 257 7.81 11.92 6.26
C ILE A 257 9.12 12.66 6.54
N GLN A 258 9.89 12.24 7.54
CA GLN A 258 11.20 12.84 7.86
C GLN A 258 12.22 12.64 6.73
N ASN A 259 12.13 11.52 6.01
CA ASN A 259 13.01 11.18 4.89
C ASN A 259 12.57 11.82 3.57
N LYS A 260 11.55 12.69 3.56
CA LYS A 260 11.07 13.31 2.33
C LYS A 260 12.19 14.10 1.65
N PRO A 261 12.53 13.81 0.38
CA PRO A 261 13.53 14.55 -0.37
C PRO A 261 13.18 16.03 -0.45
N SER A 262 14.19 16.88 -0.29
CA SER A 262 14.07 18.32 -0.47
C SER A 262 15.21 18.84 -1.34
N SER A 263 14.96 19.95 -2.03
CA SER A 263 15.96 20.61 -2.88
C SER A 263 17.25 20.97 -2.13
N TYR A 264 17.16 21.19 -0.80
CA TYR A 264 18.30 21.55 0.05
C TYR A 264 19.26 20.39 0.34
N MET A 265 18.79 19.13 0.27
CA MET A 265 19.65 17.95 0.49
C MET A 265 20.49 17.57 -0.74
N HIS A 266 20.06 17.95 -1.95
CA HIS A 266 20.84 17.73 -3.19
C HIS A 266 22.05 18.66 -3.31
N THR A 267 21.95 19.90 -2.82
CA THR A 267 23.04 20.89 -2.88
C THR A 267 24.20 20.59 -1.94
N LEU A 268 23.95 19.94 -0.81
CA LEU A 268 24.98 19.63 0.20
C LEU A 268 25.73 18.33 -0.09
N TRP A 269 25.19 17.47 -0.94
CA TRP A 269 25.70 16.11 -1.13
C TRP A 269 26.11 15.79 -2.56
N ALA A 270 26.29 16.77 -3.44
CA ALA A 270 26.87 16.56 -4.75
C ALA A 270 28.40 16.36 -4.62
N PRO A 271 28.94 15.13 -4.57
CA PRO A 271 30.37 14.92 -4.55
C PRO A 271 30.80 14.99 -6.02
N ASN A 272 31.27 16.17 -6.45
CA ASN A 272 31.85 16.39 -7.78
C ASN A 272 31.01 15.86 -8.96
N CYS A 273 30.12 16.72 -9.48
CA CYS A 273 29.44 16.64 -10.78
C CYS A 273 30.35 16.41 -12.02
N SER A 274 31.63 16.08 -11.87
CA SER A 274 32.53 15.73 -12.97
C SER A 274 32.07 14.47 -13.69
N GLN A 275 31.65 13.41 -12.99
CA GLN A 275 31.18 12.18 -13.65
C GLN A 275 29.84 12.35 -14.39
N TYR A 276 28.96 13.22 -13.89
CA TYR A 276 27.65 13.52 -14.48
C TYR A 276 27.77 14.30 -15.81
N ILE A 277 28.65 15.30 -15.86
CA ILE A 277 28.94 16.07 -17.09
C ILE A 277 29.59 15.16 -18.15
N SER A 278 30.54 14.30 -17.75
CA SER A 278 31.19 13.35 -18.66
C SER A 278 30.25 12.27 -19.23
N TYR A 279 29.18 11.91 -18.52
CA TYR A 279 28.19 10.95 -19.01
C TYR A 279 27.23 11.59 -20.04
N ARG A 280 26.76 12.82 -19.80
CA ARG A 280 25.96 13.55 -20.80
C ARG A 280 26.75 13.84 -22.08
N ALA A 281 28.03 14.17 -21.97
CA ALA A 281 28.92 14.31 -23.13
C ALA A 281 29.03 13.00 -23.94
N ARG A 282 29.09 11.84 -23.26
CA ARG A 282 29.15 10.52 -23.91
C ARG A 282 27.82 10.10 -24.55
N MET A 283 26.69 10.38 -23.93
CA MET A 283 25.37 10.08 -24.50
C MET A 283 25.00 11.00 -25.67
N ALA A 284 25.39 12.28 -25.61
CA ALA A 284 25.26 13.21 -26.74
C ALA A 284 26.20 12.84 -27.91
N ALA A 285 27.38 12.31 -27.61
CA ALA A 285 28.28 11.77 -28.63
C ALA A 285 27.74 10.48 -29.26
N ALA A 286 27.13 9.58 -28.46
CA ALA A 286 26.55 8.32 -28.94
C ALA A 286 25.34 8.53 -29.88
N THR A 287 24.50 9.54 -29.61
CA THR A 287 23.40 9.92 -30.51
C THR A 287 23.89 10.64 -31.76
N ALA A 288 25.01 11.36 -31.71
CA ALA A 288 25.64 11.96 -32.88
C ALA A 288 26.38 10.93 -33.77
N SER A 289 27.00 9.90 -33.18
CA SER A 289 27.71 8.84 -33.91
C SER A 289 26.80 7.77 -34.53
N GLY A 290 25.50 7.76 -34.21
CA GLY A 290 24.51 6.85 -34.79
C GLY A 290 23.97 7.24 -36.16
N CYS A 291 24.29 8.46 -36.64
CA CYS A 291 23.95 8.94 -37.99
C CYS A 291 25.24 9.09 -38.81
N GLY A 292 25.89 7.97 -39.12
CA GLY A 292 27.15 7.97 -39.84
C GLY A 292 27.44 6.65 -40.54
N SER A 293 26.78 6.44 -41.68
CA SER A 293 27.23 5.62 -42.82
C SER A 293 27.56 4.13 -42.61
N THR A 294 26.69 3.26 -43.14
CA THR A 294 27.14 2.04 -43.83
C THR A 294 26.21 1.72 -45.02
N ILE A 295 26.55 2.25 -46.19
CA ILE A 295 26.33 1.56 -47.46
C ILE A 295 27.65 1.69 -48.24
N ARG A 296 28.47 0.63 -48.22
CA ARG A 296 29.53 0.42 -49.23
C ARG A 296 29.28 -0.92 -49.90
N SER A 297 29.23 -0.84 -51.22
CA SER A 297 29.15 -1.90 -52.20
C SER A 297 30.33 -2.85 -52.11
N ALA A 298 30.05 -4.14 -52.30
CA ALA A 298 31.04 -5.18 -52.48
C ALA A 298 31.60 -5.14 -53.91
N SER A 299 32.93 -5.12 -54.04
CA SER A 299 33.62 -5.68 -55.20
C SER A 299 34.96 -6.21 -54.72
N GLY A 300 35.19 -7.50 -54.95
CA GLY A 300 36.45 -8.17 -54.62
C GLY A 300 37.41 -8.12 -55.79
N SER A 301 38.71 -8.11 -55.50
CA SER A 301 39.67 -9.11 -55.99
C SER A 301 41.13 -8.69 -55.70
N ARG A 302 41.83 -9.62 -55.05
CA ARG A 302 43.23 -10.07 -55.19
C ARG A 302 44.44 -9.11 -55.28
N ALA A 303 45.47 -9.58 -54.56
CA ALA A 303 46.93 -9.50 -54.78
C ALA A 303 47.62 -8.22 -54.25
N SER A 304 48.81 -8.22 -53.63
CA SER A 304 49.82 -9.23 -53.29
C SER A 304 50.92 -8.57 -52.42
N CYS A 305 51.78 -9.40 -51.81
CA CYS A 305 53.08 -9.20 -51.14
C CYS A 305 53.92 -8.00 -51.63
N GLU A 306 54.91 -7.39 -50.96
CA GLU A 306 55.71 -7.56 -49.73
C GLU A 306 56.54 -6.24 -49.57
N PRO A 307 57.34 -6.05 -48.50
CA PRO A 307 57.97 -4.78 -48.13
C PRO A 307 59.42 -4.61 -48.64
N THR A 308 59.88 -3.36 -48.82
CA THR A 308 61.31 -3.03 -48.74
C THR A 308 61.55 -1.59 -48.28
N ALA A 309 62.65 -1.43 -47.55
CA ALA A 309 63.04 -0.29 -46.74
C ALA A 309 63.79 0.83 -47.49
N THR A 310 63.89 1.98 -46.81
CA THR A 310 64.98 2.99 -46.79
C THR A 310 65.47 3.62 -48.09
N ALA A 311 65.44 4.96 -48.19
CA ALA A 311 66.60 5.83 -47.89
C ALA A 311 66.32 7.31 -48.25
N TYR A 312 66.88 8.19 -47.42
CA TYR A 312 67.00 9.68 -47.47
C TYR A 312 65.76 10.52 -47.16
#